data_AF-A0A3M6T7U4-F1
#
_entry.id   AF-A0A3M6T7U4-F1
#
_cell.length_a   1.000
_cell.length_b   1.000
_cell.length_c   1.000
_cell.angle_alpha   90.00
_cell.angle_beta   90.00
_cell.angle_gamma   90.00
#
_symmetry.space_group_name_H-M   'P 1'
#
loop_
_entity.id
_entity.type
_entity.pdbx_description
1 polymer ?
#
loop_
_entity_poly.entity_id
_entity_poly.type
_entity_poly.pdbx_seq_one_letter_code
_entity_poly.pdbx_strand_id
1 'polypeptide(L)'
;MVFFTFFSGIFTRVMFLVHGVVSVYLVVLYKNNDTIYWWLCTGLFLLLIESFYTIVIRKGKEYKYFWPSSFLYMLTVIPAIWVAELAILNEKLKSGPKNCTLTAEQNYDKFGGLITVRTDSGQLAQKFSKLGLILLIIVGRWLLPRGELTRDQLSSLLLVYVANAADIMELFEVFDQEPNLWCIQGVALAVLATYTWSFLQFTLVFTATAETVPDTKPPALEENKTNRSGDDHTKLPKYIKKLIKQKQKDELAKIEKNTDLRAAVDQMRQLKAYKDRGRQARFSIHDTALEVVQVQREVRREEEILEKQIKQRQKLKLHGDLYSILTLMLMQDGPFLIVRLVLIIAYHVDALLHIFFTGKNAMALALLIYRLVILVMESSEDEEEIDKDSEFYELSKA
;
A
#
# COMPACT_ATOMS: atom_id res chain seq x y z
N MET A 1 0.25 -22.75 5.44
CA MET A 1 0.10 -21.28 5.28
C MET A 1 -0.81 -20.65 6.34
N VAL A 2 -2.04 -21.12 6.55
CA VAL A 2 -2.99 -20.53 7.54
C VAL A 2 -2.46 -20.47 8.98
N PHE A 3 -1.71 -21.49 9.43
CA PHE A 3 -1.11 -21.51 10.76
C PHE A 3 -0.02 -20.43 10.94
N PHE A 4 0.78 -20.20 9.90
CA PHE A 4 1.84 -19.17 9.93
C PHE A 4 1.25 -17.76 9.99
N THR A 5 0.20 -17.48 9.20
CA THR A 5 -0.47 -16.17 9.20
C THR A 5 -1.22 -15.90 10.51
N PHE A 6 -1.77 -16.94 11.12
CA PHE A 6 -2.39 -16.85 12.44
C PHE A 6 -1.35 -16.57 13.53
N PHE A 7 -0.24 -17.31 13.54
CA PHE A 7 0.84 -17.14 14.50
C PHE A 7 1.51 -15.77 14.36
N SER A 8 1.82 -15.34 13.12
CA SER A 8 2.43 -14.03 12.88
C SER A 8 1.49 -12.90 13.32
N GLY A 9 0.19 -13.03 13.11
CA GLY A 9 -0.79 -12.07 13.60
C GLY A 9 -0.90 -11.97 15.12
N ILE A 10 -0.77 -13.09 15.85
CA ILE A 10 -0.67 -13.07 17.31
C ILE A 10 0.65 -12.42 17.74
N PHE A 11 1.76 -12.84 17.13
CA PHE A 11 3.09 -12.35 17.48
C PHE A 11 3.22 -10.84 17.30
N THR A 12 2.71 -10.27 16.19
CA THR A 12 2.71 -8.81 15.98
C THR A 12 1.91 -8.08 17.05
N ARG A 13 0.77 -8.62 17.50
CA ARG A 13 -0.06 -8.01 18.57
C ARG A 13 0.65 -8.04 19.92
N VAL A 14 1.32 -9.15 20.24
CA VAL A 14 2.14 -9.26 21.46
C VAL A 14 3.28 -8.24 21.42
N MET A 15 3.97 -8.08 20.29
CA MET A 15 5.01 -7.05 20.14
C MET A 15 4.49 -5.63 20.39
N PHE A 16 3.33 -5.28 19.81
CA PHE A 16 2.68 -3.99 20.04
C PHE A 16 2.27 -3.78 21.49
N LEU A 17 1.74 -4.82 22.15
CA LEU A 17 1.36 -4.75 23.57
C LEU A 17 2.57 -4.57 24.46
N VAL A 18 3.63 -5.37 24.27
CA VAL A 18 4.84 -5.29 25.09
C VAL A 18 5.50 -3.92 24.92
N HIS A 19 5.72 -3.48 23.68
CA HIS A 19 6.31 -2.17 23.44
C HIS A 19 5.44 -1.03 23.97
N GLY A 20 4.13 -1.09 23.75
CA GLY A 20 3.19 -0.09 24.26
C GLY A 20 3.17 -0.01 25.80
N VAL A 21 3.14 -1.15 26.50
CA VAL A 21 3.22 -1.18 27.98
C VAL A 21 4.54 -0.60 28.46
N VAL A 22 5.67 -0.99 27.87
CA VAL A 22 6.99 -0.48 28.25
C VAL A 22 7.08 1.03 27.97
N SER A 23 6.57 1.51 26.84
CA SER A 23 6.52 2.94 26.51
C SER A 23 5.71 3.74 27.54
N VAL A 24 4.53 3.28 27.94
CA VAL A 24 3.74 3.95 28.99
C VAL A 24 4.46 3.91 30.32
N TYR A 25 5.05 2.77 30.69
CA TYR A 25 5.80 2.62 31.93
C TYR A 25 7.00 3.56 32.00
N LEU A 26 7.78 3.69 30.92
CA LEU A 26 8.91 4.62 30.85
C LEU A 26 8.47 6.07 30.99
N VAL A 27 7.33 6.46 30.43
CA VAL A 27 6.76 7.82 30.55
C VAL A 27 6.30 8.09 31.99
N VAL A 28 5.61 7.13 32.62
CA VAL A 28 5.19 7.23 34.02
C VAL A 28 6.42 7.38 34.93
N LEU A 29 7.47 6.59 34.71
CA LEU A 29 8.73 6.70 35.45
C LEU A 29 9.37 8.08 35.29
N TYR A 30 9.47 8.58 34.05
CA TYR A 30 10.03 9.90 33.76
C TYR A 30 9.22 11.03 34.41
N LYS A 31 7.90 10.84 34.56
CA LYS A 31 6.99 11.78 35.23
C LYS A 31 6.89 11.55 36.75
N ASN A 32 7.95 11.05 37.38
CA ASN A 32 8.01 10.81 38.83
C ASN A 32 6.89 9.90 39.35
N ASN A 33 6.55 8.87 38.56
CA ASN A 33 5.51 7.89 38.89
C ASN A 33 4.11 8.49 39.07
N ASP A 34 3.81 9.60 38.37
CA ASP A 34 2.49 10.22 38.39
C ASP A 34 1.44 9.27 37.78
N THR A 35 0.45 8.92 38.60
CA THR A 35 -0.59 7.96 38.26
C THR A 35 -1.51 8.41 37.12
N ILE A 36 -1.57 9.71 36.81
CA ILE A 36 -2.47 10.21 35.76
C ILE A 36 -2.14 9.57 34.40
N TYR A 37 -0.86 9.37 34.08
CA TYR A 37 -0.41 8.93 32.75
C TYR A 37 -0.75 7.47 32.42
N TRP A 38 -1.24 6.68 33.39
CA TRP A 38 -1.76 5.33 33.13
C TRP A 38 -3.00 5.34 32.22
N TRP A 39 -3.69 6.48 32.06
CA TRP A 39 -4.79 6.59 31.08
C TRP A 39 -4.36 6.20 29.66
N LEU A 40 -3.08 6.36 29.31
CA LEU A 40 -2.50 5.97 28.03
C LEU A 40 -2.71 4.48 27.72
N CYS A 41 -2.80 3.62 28.74
CA CYS A 41 -3.10 2.19 28.56
C CYS A 41 -4.49 1.90 27.98
N THR A 42 -5.37 2.90 27.89
CA THR A 42 -6.71 2.75 27.27
C THR A 42 -6.60 2.22 25.83
N GLY A 43 -5.64 2.71 25.05
CA GLY A 43 -5.41 2.21 23.68
C GLY A 43 -4.98 0.74 23.64
N LEU A 44 -4.17 0.29 24.62
CA LEU A 44 -3.75 -1.10 24.75
C LEU A 44 -4.90 -2.02 25.15
N PHE A 45 -5.78 -1.54 26.02
CA PHE A 45 -6.99 -2.28 26.38
C PHE A 45 -7.90 -2.47 25.16
N LEU A 46 -8.11 -1.41 24.37
CA LEU A 46 -8.84 -1.52 23.10
C LEU A 46 -8.13 -2.44 22.11
N LEU A 47 -6.80 -2.43 22.06
CA LEU A 47 -6.00 -3.35 21.24
C LEU A 47 -6.22 -4.81 21.64
N LEU A 48 -6.34 -5.11 22.94
CA LEU A 48 -6.68 -6.46 23.41
C LEU A 48 -8.08 -6.89 22.96
N ILE A 49 -9.06 -6.00 23.05
CA ILE A 49 -10.44 -6.26 22.58
C ILE A 49 -10.45 -6.51 21.07
N GLU A 50 -9.79 -5.64 20.28
CA GLU A 50 -9.66 -5.80 18.83
C GLU A 50 -8.93 -7.10 18.48
N SER A 51 -7.87 -7.43 19.22
CA SER A 51 -7.11 -8.68 19.03
C SER A 51 -8.01 -9.89 19.25
N PHE A 52 -8.79 -9.90 20.33
CA PHE A 52 -9.76 -10.96 20.59
C PHE A 52 -10.81 -11.05 19.46
N TYR A 53 -11.37 -9.92 19.04
CA TYR A 53 -12.35 -9.85 17.96
C TYR A 53 -11.78 -10.41 16.64
N THR A 54 -10.60 -9.98 16.23
CA THR A 54 -9.99 -10.38 14.95
C THR A 54 -9.54 -11.84 14.95
N ILE A 55 -9.03 -12.35 16.08
CA ILE A 55 -8.59 -13.75 16.22
C ILE A 55 -9.79 -14.70 16.29
N VAL A 56 -10.76 -14.42 17.17
CA VAL A 56 -11.86 -15.36 17.47
C VAL A 56 -12.97 -15.28 16.43
N ILE A 57 -13.43 -14.07 16.10
CA ILE A 57 -14.62 -13.88 15.25
C ILE A 57 -14.21 -13.89 13.77
N ARG A 58 -13.15 -13.16 13.42
CA ARG A 58 -12.70 -13.06 12.02
C ARG A 58 -11.74 -14.17 11.60
N LYS A 59 -11.42 -15.12 12.50
CA LYS A 59 -10.51 -16.25 12.24
C LYS A 59 -9.15 -15.79 11.68
N GLY A 60 -8.64 -14.66 12.17
CA GLY A 60 -7.37 -14.09 11.74
C GLY A 60 -7.41 -13.30 10.42
N LYS A 61 -8.58 -13.09 9.80
CA LYS A 61 -8.71 -12.23 8.61
C LYS A 61 -8.75 -10.76 8.99
N GLU A 62 -7.73 -10.00 8.61
CA GLU A 62 -7.69 -8.55 8.85
C GLU A 62 -8.64 -7.74 7.95
N TYR A 63 -8.86 -6.46 8.31
CA TYR A 63 -9.68 -5.51 7.57
C TYR A 63 -9.01 -5.07 6.26
N LYS A 64 -9.76 -4.99 5.15
CA LYS A 64 -9.19 -4.78 3.81
C LYS A 64 -8.45 -3.45 3.63
N TYR A 65 -9.01 -2.34 4.12
CA TYR A 65 -8.49 -0.98 3.88
C TYR A 65 -7.90 -0.30 5.11
N PHE A 66 -8.21 -0.81 6.29
CA PHE A 66 -7.81 -0.24 7.55
C PHE A 66 -7.05 -1.29 8.37
N TRP A 67 -6.09 -0.85 9.17
CA TRP A 67 -5.30 -1.72 10.05
C TRP A 67 -5.55 -1.32 11.52
N PRO A 68 -6.64 -1.84 12.14
CA PRO A 68 -7.07 -1.39 13.46
C PRO A 68 -6.03 -1.58 14.55
N SER A 69 -5.31 -2.71 14.53
CA SER A 69 -4.30 -3.01 15.55
C SER A 69 -3.16 -1.99 15.55
N SER A 70 -2.72 -1.54 14.36
CA SER A 70 -1.72 -0.48 14.23
C SER A 70 -2.27 0.86 14.71
N PHE A 71 -3.51 1.20 14.38
CA PHE A 71 -4.16 2.42 14.85
C PHE A 71 -4.27 2.48 16.38
N LEU A 72 -4.74 1.41 17.03
CA LEU A 72 -4.89 1.35 18.49
C LEU A 72 -3.55 1.34 19.23
N TYR A 73 -2.55 0.69 18.65
CA TYR A 73 -1.17 0.78 19.11
C TYR A 73 -0.63 2.22 19.04
N MET A 74 -0.83 2.91 17.92
CA MET A 74 -0.44 4.31 17.76
C MET A 74 -1.19 5.26 18.70
N LEU A 75 -2.48 4.99 18.96
CA LEU A 75 -3.28 5.73 19.94
C LEU A 75 -2.70 5.66 21.36
N THR A 76 -1.87 4.65 21.65
CA THR A 76 -1.11 4.55 22.91
C THR A 76 0.25 5.24 22.79
N VAL A 77 1.05 4.84 21.79
CA VAL A 77 2.47 5.21 21.73
C VAL A 77 2.67 6.67 21.29
N ILE A 78 1.85 7.21 20.39
CA ILE A 78 2.00 8.62 19.96
C ILE A 78 1.73 9.56 21.14
N PRO A 79 0.63 9.44 21.91
CA PRO A 79 0.45 10.26 23.10
C PRO A 79 1.56 10.07 24.15
N ALA A 80 2.10 8.85 24.29
CA ALA A 80 3.28 8.61 25.14
C ALA A 80 4.51 9.39 24.66
N ILE A 81 4.77 9.44 23.34
CA ILE A 81 5.82 10.26 22.72
C ILE A 81 5.56 11.74 23.01
N TRP A 82 4.33 12.24 22.83
CA TRP A 82 3.97 13.62 23.13
C TRP A 82 4.28 14.01 24.58
N VAL A 83 3.92 13.16 25.54
CA VAL A 83 4.21 13.42 26.96
C VAL A 83 5.72 13.50 27.21
N ALA A 84 6.50 12.58 26.64
CA ALA A 84 7.96 12.59 26.77
C ALA A 84 8.58 13.83 26.12
N GLU A 85 8.16 14.18 24.90
CA GLU A 85 8.68 15.33 24.14
C GLU A 85 8.35 16.67 24.81
N LEU A 86 7.10 16.85 25.24
CA LEU A 86 6.68 18.06 25.93
C LEU A 86 7.35 18.20 27.31
N ALA A 87 7.64 17.09 27.98
CA ALA A 87 8.37 17.11 29.23
C ALA A 87 9.83 17.56 29.05
N ILE A 88 10.51 17.04 28.03
CA ILE A 88 11.86 17.47 27.63
C ILE A 88 11.84 18.96 27.25
N LEU A 89 10.85 19.39 26.47
CA LEU A 89 10.68 20.80 26.10
C LEU A 89 10.49 21.70 27.33
N ASN A 90 9.62 21.30 28.27
CA ASN A 90 9.40 22.06 29.50
C ASN A 90 10.68 22.19 30.33
N GLU A 91 11.53 21.17 30.33
CA GLU A 91 12.83 21.21 30.99
C GLU A 91 13.80 22.17 30.29
N LYS A 92 13.87 22.15 28.95
CA LYS A 92 14.64 23.12 28.15
C LYS A 92 14.17 24.55 28.42
N LEU A 93 12.87 24.79 28.52
CA LEU A 93 12.31 26.12 28.79
C LEU A 93 12.73 26.68 30.16
N LYS A 94 13.00 25.83 31.16
CA LYS A 94 13.52 26.29 32.46
C LYS A 94 14.90 26.94 32.35
N SER A 95 15.70 26.57 31.36
CA SER A 95 17.01 27.19 31.09
C SER A 95 16.91 28.60 30.45
N GLY A 96 15.70 29.03 30.11
CA GLY A 96 15.42 30.29 29.44
C GLY A 96 15.41 30.18 27.91
N PRO A 97 14.65 31.04 27.20
CA PRO A 97 14.41 30.91 25.75
C PRO A 97 15.67 31.13 24.90
N LYS A 98 16.71 31.77 25.43
CA LYS A 98 17.96 32.06 24.70
C LYS A 98 18.99 30.95 24.74
N ASN A 99 19.01 30.16 25.82
CA ASN A 99 20.01 29.10 26.01
C ASN A 99 19.46 27.72 25.68
N CYS A 100 18.12 27.54 25.65
CA CYS A 100 17.36 26.35 25.22
C CYS A 100 18.09 25.00 25.36
N THR A 101 18.67 24.75 26.53
CA THR A 101 19.56 23.62 26.78
C THR A 101 18.98 22.77 27.90
N LEU A 102 19.16 21.45 27.80
CA LEU A 102 18.83 20.55 28.89
C LEU A 102 19.80 20.80 30.04
N THR A 103 19.26 21.19 31.20
CA THR A 103 20.01 21.37 32.44
C THR A 103 20.19 20.03 33.15
N ALA A 104 20.72 19.02 32.44
CA ALA A 104 20.95 17.71 33.03
C ALA A 104 22.30 17.68 33.75
N GLU A 105 22.29 17.42 35.07
CA GLU A 105 23.45 16.93 35.81
C GLU A 105 24.00 15.66 35.13
N GLN A 106 25.32 15.61 34.98
CA GLN A 106 26.02 14.56 34.26
C GLN A 106 26.07 13.24 35.06
N ASN A 107 24.99 12.46 35.07
CA ASN A 107 25.05 11.07 35.54
C ASN A 107 25.30 10.13 34.35
N TYR A 108 26.55 9.67 34.25
CA TYR A 108 26.97 8.62 33.34
C TYR A 108 26.85 7.27 34.06
N ASP A 109 25.81 6.49 33.77
CA ASP A 109 25.77 5.10 34.21
C ASP A 109 26.57 4.22 33.25
N LYS A 110 27.63 3.61 33.77
CA LYS A 110 28.45 2.63 33.05
C LYS A 110 27.71 1.29 33.02
N PHE A 111 27.04 0.98 31.93
CA PHE A 111 26.55 -0.36 31.69
C PHE A 111 27.68 -1.25 31.11
N GLY A 112 28.29 -2.09 31.95
CA GLY A 112 29.17 -3.17 31.48
C GLY A 112 30.47 -2.76 30.78
N GLY A 113 31.03 -1.58 31.07
CA GLY A 113 32.40 -1.20 30.69
C GLY A 113 32.67 -0.91 29.21
N LEU A 114 31.74 -1.20 28.28
CA LEU A 114 31.99 -1.08 26.84
C LEU A 114 31.12 -0.02 26.13
N ILE A 115 30.03 0.44 26.76
CA ILE A 115 29.15 1.47 26.17
C ILE A 115 28.82 2.51 27.24
N THR A 116 29.23 3.77 27.03
CA THR A 116 28.78 4.91 27.82
C THR A 116 27.45 5.41 27.28
N VAL A 117 26.34 4.91 27.82
CA VAL A 117 24.99 5.42 27.48
C VAL A 117 24.62 6.53 28.46
N ARG A 118 24.49 7.76 27.95
CA ARG A 118 23.88 8.87 28.68
C ARG A 118 22.40 8.53 28.91
N THR A 119 22.07 7.97 30.07
CA THR A 119 20.72 7.51 30.44
C THR A 119 19.98 8.61 31.20
N ASP A 120 19.70 9.70 30.49
CA ASP A 120 18.63 10.59 30.92
C ASP A 120 17.29 9.85 30.71
N SER A 121 16.58 9.59 31.81
CA SER A 121 15.30 8.84 31.81
C SER A 121 14.28 9.40 30.81
N GLY A 122 14.29 10.72 30.56
CA GLY A 122 13.45 11.36 29.55
C GLY A 122 13.83 11.00 28.13
N GLN A 123 15.12 11.04 27.80
CA GLN A 123 15.62 10.65 26.47
C GLN A 123 15.41 9.17 26.18
N LEU A 124 15.51 8.31 27.21
CA LEU A 124 15.20 6.89 27.05
C LEU A 124 13.73 6.69 26.68
N ALA A 125 12.80 7.28 27.42
CA ALA A 125 11.36 7.17 27.15
C ALA A 125 11.00 7.69 25.75
N GLN A 126 11.55 8.84 25.37
CA GLN A 126 11.35 9.46 24.06
C GLN A 126 11.90 8.58 22.93
N LYS A 127 13.18 8.19 22.98
CA LYS A 127 13.84 7.41 21.91
C LYS A 127 13.28 6.01 21.79
N PHE A 128 13.02 5.32 22.91
CA PHE A 128 12.43 3.98 22.91
C PHE A 128 11.04 3.99 22.27
N SER A 129 10.22 4.97 22.62
CA SER A 129 8.87 5.09 22.07
C SER A 129 8.89 5.49 20.59
N LYS A 130 9.69 6.50 20.22
CA LYS A 130 9.78 7.02 18.84
C LYS A 130 10.38 6.00 17.87
N LEU A 131 11.55 5.42 18.18
CA LEU A 131 12.21 4.45 17.31
C LEU A 131 11.46 3.12 17.28
N GLY A 132 10.94 2.67 18.42
CA GLY A 132 10.18 1.44 18.49
C GLY A 132 8.85 1.53 17.75
N LEU A 133 8.18 2.69 17.75
CA LEU A 133 7.00 2.95 16.91
C LEU A 133 7.29 2.66 15.43
N ILE A 134 8.36 3.25 14.88
CA ILE A 134 8.75 3.09 13.48
C ILE A 134 9.08 1.63 13.16
N LEU A 135 9.98 1.05 13.95
CA LEU A 135 10.47 -0.31 13.71
C LEU A 135 9.32 -1.32 13.76
N LEU A 136 8.44 -1.21 14.76
CA LEU A 136 7.34 -2.16 14.93
C LEU A 136 6.24 -1.99 13.88
N ILE A 137 5.99 -0.78 13.35
CA ILE A 137 5.08 -0.62 12.20
C ILE A 137 5.64 -1.34 10.97
N ILE A 138 6.93 -1.16 10.66
CA ILE A 138 7.58 -1.81 9.51
C ILE A 138 7.60 -3.32 9.68
N VAL A 139 8.03 -3.81 10.85
CA VAL A 139 8.06 -5.25 11.16
C VAL A 139 6.65 -5.84 11.19
N GLY A 140 5.67 -5.13 11.75
CA GLY A 140 4.28 -5.54 11.74
C GLY A 140 3.75 -5.70 10.31
N ARG A 141 4.12 -4.78 9.40
CA ARG A 141 3.77 -4.88 7.99
C ARG A 141 4.45 -6.06 7.28
N TRP A 142 5.67 -6.37 7.68
CA TRP A 142 6.42 -7.51 7.14
C TRP A 142 5.83 -8.86 7.57
N LEU A 143 5.43 -8.97 8.85
CA LEU A 143 4.91 -10.20 9.44
C LEU A 143 3.46 -10.51 9.06
N LEU A 144 2.72 -9.49 8.59
CA LEU A 144 1.34 -9.59 8.14
C LEU A 144 1.20 -9.36 6.62
N PRO A 145 1.83 -10.19 5.75
CA PRO A 145 1.63 -10.07 4.31
C PRO A 145 0.18 -10.44 3.98
N ARG A 146 -0.50 -9.59 3.20
CA ARG A 146 -1.89 -9.81 2.76
C ARG A 146 -1.92 -10.53 1.42
N GLY A 147 -2.54 -11.70 1.39
CA GLY A 147 -2.72 -12.47 0.16
C GLY A 147 -1.42 -13.07 -0.36
N GLU A 148 -1.47 -13.60 -1.59
CA GLU A 148 -0.30 -14.14 -2.30
C GLU A 148 0.54 -13.01 -2.89
N LEU A 149 1.08 -12.12 -2.04
CA LEU A 149 2.09 -11.16 -2.48
C LEU A 149 3.36 -11.91 -2.87
N THR A 150 3.88 -11.62 -4.04
CA THR A 150 5.22 -12.08 -4.42
C THR A 150 6.27 -11.47 -3.48
N ARG A 151 7.40 -12.18 -3.31
CA ARG A 151 8.49 -11.71 -2.43
C ARG A 151 9.00 -10.32 -2.86
N ASP A 152 8.99 -10.05 -4.15
CA ASP A 152 9.44 -8.78 -4.72
C ASP A 152 8.47 -7.64 -4.40
N GLN A 153 7.15 -7.88 -4.51
CA GLN A 153 6.14 -6.90 -4.10
C GLN A 153 6.18 -6.62 -2.60
N LEU A 154 6.33 -7.65 -1.76
CA LEU A 154 6.46 -7.47 -0.32
C LEU A 154 7.70 -6.65 0.02
N SER A 155 8.84 -6.93 -0.60
CA SER A 155 10.08 -6.17 -0.42
C SER A 155 9.92 -4.71 -0.86
N SER A 156 9.28 -4.47 -2.02
CA SER A 156 9.02 -3.12 -2.52
C SER A 156 8.12 -2.34 -1.56
N LEU A 157 7.05 -2.97 -1.05
CA LEU A 157 6.14 -2.35 -0.08
C LEU A 157 6.87 -1.97 1.22
N LEU A 158 7.73 -2.84 1.74
CA LEU A 158 8.50 -2.56 2.95
C LEU A 158 9.51 -1.43 2.74
N LEU A 159 10.14 -1.37 1.57
CA LEU A 159 11.04 -0.27 1.22
C LEU A 159 10.31 1.08 1.25
N VAL A 160 9.08 1.13 0.72
CA VAL A 160 8.23 2.35 0.78
C VAL A 160 7.92 2.72 2.23
N TYR A 161 7.60 1.75 3.09
CA TYR A 161 7.35 2.02 4.51
C TYR A 161 8.59 2.59 5.23
N VAL A 162 9.78 2.06 4.93
CA VAL A 162 11.05 2.57 5.47
C VAL A 162 11.32 3.98 4.97
N ALA A 163 11.15 4.25 3.68
CA ALA A 163 11.35 5.57 3.08
C ALA A 163 10.41 6.61 3.72
N ASN A 164 9.12 6.29 3.82
CA ASN A 164 8.14 7.19 4.45
C ASN A 164 8.46 7.44 5.92
N ALA A 165 8.90 6.42 6.67
CA ALA A 165 9.30 6.59 8.06
C ALA A 165 10.56 7.46 8.21
N ALA A 166 11.51 7.34 7.29
CA ALA A 166 12.70 8.19 7.25
C ALA A 166 12.34 9.66 7.00
N ASP A 167 11.46 9.93 6.03
CA ASP A 167 10.97 11.29 5.75
C ASP A 167 10.26 11.90 6.98
N ILE A 168 9.47 11.12 7.71
CA ILE A 168 8.82 11.60 8.94
C ILE A 168 9.85 11.91 10.03
N MET A 169 10.91 11.12 10.16
CA MET A 169 11.97 11.37 11.14
C MET A 169 12.80 12.61 10.80
N GLU A 170 12.98 12.90 9.50
CA GLU A 170 13.66 14.09 8.99
C GLU A 170 12.99 15.40 9.47
N LEU A 171 11.71 15.35 9.87
CA LEU A 171 11.01 16.51 10.44
C LEU A 171 11.64 16.99 11.77
N PHE A 172 12.27 16.10 12.54
CA PHE A 172 12.94 16.48 13.79
C PHE A 172 14.39 16.93 13.59
N GLU A 173 15.00 16.67 12.43
CA GLU A 173 16.40 17.06 12.15
C GLU A 173 16.59 18.58 12.20
N VAL A 174 15.52 19.35 11.93
CA VAL A 174 15.52 20.82 12.11
C VAL A 174 15.92 21.24 13.51
N PHE A 175 15.55 20.45 14.50
CA PHE A 175 15.88 20.75 15.86
C PHE A 175 17.24 20.25 16.32
N ASP A 176 17.83 19.30 15.60
CA ASP A 176 19.20 18.86 15.86
C ASP A 176 20.21 19.90 15.37
N GLN A 177 19.86 20.62 14.29
CA GLN A 177 20.68 21.72 13.76
C GLN A 177 20.46 23.03 14.52
N GLU A 178 19.21 23.39 14.75
CA GLU A 178 18.81 24.65 15.39
C GLU A 178 18.05 24.35 16.70
N PRO A 179 18.77 24.02 17.80
CA PRO A 179 18.14 23.58 19.05
C PRO A 179 17.24 24.66 19.67
N ASN A 180 17.49 25.93 19.37
CA ASN A 180 16.69 27.05 19.85
C ASN A 180 15.25 27.04 19.31
N LEU A 181 15.01 26.43 18.14
CA LEU A 181 13.67 26.32 17.56
C LEU A 181 12.73 25.48 18.42
N TRP A 182 13.25 24.56 19.25
CA TRP A 182 12.43 23.81 20.22
C TRP A 182 11.69 24.76 21.16
N CYS A 183 12.36 25.81 21.63
CA CYS A 183 11.82 26.70 22.66
C CYS A 183 10.89 27.78 22.09
N ILE A 184 10.77 27.89 20.77
CA ILE A 184 9.86 28.83 20.13
C ILE A 184 8.43 28.29 20.25
N GLN A 185 7.54 29.13 20.78
CA GLN A 185 6.14 28.77 21.00
C GLN A 185 5.47 28.38 19.67
N GLY A 186 4.80 27.23 19.68
CA GLY A 186 4.06 26.72 18.52
C GLY A 186 4.87 25.84 17.58
N VAL A 187 6.18 26.04 17.44
CA VAL A 187 7.01 25.28 16.48
C VAL A 187 7.08 23.79 16.84
N ALA A 188 7.47 23.47 18.07
CA ALA A 188 7.54 22.09 18.54
C ALA A 188 6.18 21.37 18.47
N LEU A 189 5.09 22.09 18.80
CA LEU A 189 3.73 21.57 18.70
C LEU A 189 3.31 21.31 17.25
N ALA A 190 3.65 22.22 16.31
CA ALA A 190 3.35 22.05 14.90
C ALA A 190 4.09 20.85 14.30
N VAL A 191 5.37 20.66 14.66
CA VAL A 191 6.14 19.47 14.25
C VAL A 191 5.56 18.19 14.85
N LEU A 192 5.22 18.16 16.14
CA LEU A 192 4.61 16.99 16.78
C LEU A 192 3.22 16.66 16.22
N ALA A 193 2.42 17.67 15.90
CA ALA A 193 1.12 17.50 15.26
C ALA A 193 1.27 16.91 13.85
N THR A 194 2.20 17.44 13.08
CA THR A 194 2.51 16.95 11.73
C THR A 194 3.06 15.53 11.77
N TYR A 195 3.97 15.22 12.69
CA TYR A 195 4.46 13.87 12.96
C TYR A 195 3.28 12.91 13.22
N THR A 196 2.37 13.27 14.12
CA THR A 196 1.21 12.46 14.47
C THR A 196 0.31 12.21 13.26
N TRP A 197 0.01 13.27 12.51
CA TRP A 197 -0.82 13.20 11.32
C TRP A 197 -0.22 12.29 10.25
N SER A 198 1.09 12.39 10.01
CA SER A 198 1.78 11.55 9.03
C SER A 198 1.85 10.08 9.45
N PHE A 199 2.03 9.77 10.74
CA PHE A 199 2.03 8.38 11.19
C PHE A 199 0.69 7.67 10.99
N LEU A 200 -0.43 8.40 11.04
CA LEU A 200 -1.75 7.80 10.81
C LEU A 200 -1.89 7.17 9.42
N GLN A 201 -1.06 7.55 8.44
CA GLN A 201 -1.07 6.94 7.11
C GLN A 201 -0.75 5.44 7.15
N PHE A 202 0.04 4.98 8.13
CA PHE A 202 0.37 3.57 8.30
C PHE A 202 -0.81 2.72 8.79
N THR A 203 -1.94 3.34 9.14
CA THR A 203 -3.20 2.63 9.41
C THR A 203 -3.97 2.30 8.15
N LEU A 204 -3.69 3.00 7.06
CA LEU A 204 -4.41 2.88 5.80
C LEU A 204 -3.69 1.89 4.88
N VAL A 205 -4.47 1.02 4.25
CA VAL A 205 -3.96 -0.07 3.43
C VAL A 205 -4.62 -0.03 2.06
N PHE A 206 -4.03 0.76 1.15
CA PHE A 206 -4.54 0.93 -0.22
C PHE A 206 -3.69 0.22 -1.29
N THR A 207 -2.42 -0.09 -1.00
CA THR A 207 -1.40 -0.49 -1.99
C THR A 207 -1.38 -1.97 -2.41
N ALA A 208 -2.16 -2.86 -1.80
CA ALA A 208 -1.98 -4.32 -1.98
C ALA A 208 -3.24 -5.13 -2.34
N THR A 209 -4.41 -4.50 -2.53
CA THR A 209 -5.68 -5.24 -2.72
C THR A 209 -6.17 -5.32 -4.16
N ALA A 210 -5.41 -4.82 -5.14
CA ALA A 210 -5.78 -4.93 -6.56
C ALA A 210 -5.60 -6.36 -7.12
N GLU A 211 -4.80 -7.21 -6.47
CA GLU A 211 -4.53 -8.58 -6.94
C GLU A 211 -5.42 -9.64 -6.26
N THR A 212 -6.09 -9.31 -5.15
CA THR A 212 -7.00 -10.23 -4.48
C THR A 212 -8.28 -10.37 -5.30
N VAL A 213 -8.53 -11.58 -5.82
CA VAL A 213 -9.79 -12.00 -6.44
C VAL A 213 -10.98 -11.50 -5.58
N PRO A 214 -11.98 -10.83 -6.15
CA PRO A 214 -13.14 -10.40 -5.39
C PRO A 214 -13.89 -11.61 -4.82
N ASP A 215 -14.25 -11.57 -3.53
CA ASP A 215 -15.06 -12.59 -2.82
C ASP A 215 -16.52 -12.69 -3.34
N THR A 216 -16.86 -12.00 -4.42
CA THR A 216 -18.17 -12.11 -5.06
C THR A 216 -18.17 -13.36 -5.93
N LYS A 217 -18.86 -14.41 -5.45
CA LYS A 217 -19.34 -15.49 -6.32
C LYS A 217 -19.97 -14.85 -7.56
N PRO A 218 -19.53 -15.17 -8.80
CA PRO A 218 -20.33 -14.86 -9.96
C PRO A 218 -21.73 -15.47 -9.77
N PRO A 219 -22.80 -14.84 -10.30
CA PRO A 219 -24.13 -15.42 -10.23
C PRO A 219 -24.04 -16.84 -10.78
N ALA A 220 -24.43 -17.80 -9.94
CA ALA A 220 -24.39 -19.21 -10.26
C ALA A 220 -25.24 -19.46 -11.52
N LEU A 221 -24.59 -19.73 -12.64
CA LEU A 221 -25.19 -20.61 -13.63
C LEU A 221 -25.23 -21.99 -12.97
N GLU A 222 -26.44 -22.50 -12.78
CA GLU A 222 -26.71 -23.82 -12.20
C GLU A 222 -25.98 -24.90 -13.01
N GLU A 223 -24.82 -25.32 -12.53
CA GLU A 223 -24.21 -26.59 -12.95
C GLU A 223 -24.74 -27.71 -12.07
N ASN A 224 -25.56 -28.56 -12.69
CA ASN A 224 -25.96 -29.84 -12.14
C ASN A 224 -24.72 -30.72 -11.94
N LYS A 225 -24.51 -31.15 -10.70
CA LYS A 225 -23.37 -31.96 -10.24
C LYS A 225 -23.27 -33.30 -10.96
N THR A 226 -22.05 -33.64 -11.39
CA THR A 226 -21.52 -35.01 -11.23
C THR A 226 -20.03 -35.01 -10.90
N ASN A 227 -19.74 -35.58 -9.72
CA ASN A 227 -18.49 -35.91 -9.05
C ASN A 227 -17.21 -36.16 -9.90
N ARG A 228 -16.06 -35.62 -9.46
CA ARG A 228 -14.93 -36.36 -8.81
C ARG A 228 -13.71 -35.47 -8.52
N SER A 229 -13.30 -35.49 -7.25
CA SER A 229 -11.95 -35.40 -6.63
C SER A 229 -10.72 -34.91 -7.42
N GLY A 230 -9.99 -33.95 -6.82
CA GLY A 230 -8.54 -34.11 -6.57
C GLY A 230 -7.55 -33.19 -7.30
N ASP A 231 -7.16 -32.12 -6.60
CA ASP A 231 -5.81 -31.52 -6.45
C ASP A 231 -5.02 -30.81 -7.59
N ASP A 232 -4.52 -29.64 -7.17
CA ASP A 232 -3.28 -28.93 -7.51
C ASP A 232 -3.04 -28.12 -8.82
N HIS A 233 -2.49 -26.93 -8.58
CA HIS A 233 -1.86 -25.94 -9.47
C HIS A 233 -2.66 -25.40 -10.67
N THR A 234 -3.19 -24.18 -10.51
CA THR A 234 -3.66 -23.27 -11.58
C THR A 234 -2.52 -22.81 -12.49
N LYS A 235 -1.94 -23.75 -13.24
CA LYS A 235 -1.22 -23.46 -14.48
C LYS A 235 -2.29 -23.06 -15.49
N LEU A 236 -2.12 -21.87 -16.08
CA LEU A 236 -2.95 -21.38 -17.19
C LEU A 236 -3.23 -22.56 -18.17
N PRO A 237 -4.50 -22.91 -18.42
CA PRO A 237 -4.87 -24.10 -19.17
C PRO A 237 -4.11 -24.19 -20.49
N LYS A 238 -3.72 -25.41 -20.91
CA LYS A 238 -2.94 -25.63 -22.14
C LYS A 238 -3.56 -24.94 -23.35
N TYR A 239 -4.89 -24.77 -23.39
CA TYR A 239 -5.60 -24.06 -24.46
C TYR A 239 -5.32 -22.55 -24.46
N ILE A 240 -5.24 -21.88 -23.31
CA ILE A 240 -4.95 -20.44 -23.21
C ILE A 240 -3.48 -20.16 -23.59
N LYS A 241 -2.54 -20.98 -23.12
CA LYS A 241 -1.13 -20.88 -23.57
C LYS A 241 -0.98 -21.12 -25.07
N LYS A 242 -1.82 -22.01 -25.63
CA LYS A 242 -1.86 -22.30 -27.06
C LYS A 242 -2.45 -21.11 -27.84
N LEU A 243 -3.50 -20.47 -27.34
CA LEU A 243 -4.10 -19.26 -27.92
C LEU A 243 -3.14 -18.07 -27.95
N ILE A 244 -2.38 -17.82 -26.86
CA ILE A 244 -1.38 -16.75 -26.83
C ILE A 244 -0.26 -17.03 -27.85
N LYS A 245 0.22 -18.28 -27.90
CA LYS A 245 1.26 -18.72 -28.86
C LYS A 245 0.76 -18.73 -30.31
N GLN A 246 -0.54 -18.91 -30.51
CA GLN A 246 -1.22 -18.91 -31.81
C GLN A 246 -1.47 -17.48 -32.29
N LYS A 247 -1.87 -16.57 -31.40
CA LYS A 247 -1.99 -15.13 -31.68
C LYS A 247 -0.63 -14.51 -32.06
N GLN A 248 0.44 -14.88 -31.34
CA GLN A 248 1.81 -14.48 -31.69
C GLN A 248 2.29 -15.07 -33.02
N LYS A 249 1.91 -16.32 -33.34
CA LYS A 249 2.18 -16.95 -34.65
C LYS A 249 1.37 -16.31 -35.77
N ASP A 250 0.14 -15.89 -35.52
CA ASP A 250 -0.75 -15.27 -36.51
C ASP A 250 -0.30 -13.84 -36.83
N GLU A 251 0.26 -13.11 -35.86
CA GLU A 251 0.90 -11.82 -36.12
C GLU A 251 2.21 -11.96 -36.90
N LEU A 252 3.04 -12.96 -36.56
CA LEU A 252 4.26 -13.27 -37.31
C LEU A 252 3.96 -13.74 -38.74
N ALA A 253 2.90 -14.55 -38.90
CA ALA A 253 2.43 -15.04 -40.20
C ALA A 253 1.74 -13.93 -41.02
N LYS A 254 1.12 -12.92 -40.40
CA LYS A 254 0.61 -11.73 -41.09
C LYS A 254 1.75 -10.88 -41.66
N ILE A 255 2.88 -10.80 -40.95
CA ILE A 255 4.10 -10.12 -41.43
C ILE A 255 4.74 -10.91 -42.59
N GLU A 256 4.78 -12.24 -42.50
CA GLU A 256 5.33 -13.14 -43.52
C GLU A 256 4.46 -13.21 -44.80
N LYS A 257 3.13 -13.16 -44.63
CA LYS A 257 2.13 -13.20 -45.72
C LYS A 257 2.16 -11.97 -46.63
N ASN A 258 2.75 -10.84 -46.21
CA ASN A 258 2.91 -9.68 -47.10
C ASN A 258 4.02 -9.87 -48.15
N THR A 259 4.85 -10.92 -48.04
CA THR A 259 6.00 -11.14 -48.93
C THR A 259 5.83 -12.35 -49.87
N ASP A 260 5.04 -13.36 -49.50
CA ASP A 260 4.86 -14.62 -50.26
C ASP A 260 3.48 -14.83 -50.92
N LEU A 261 2.52 -13.92 -50.73
CA LEU A 261 1.14 -14.09 -51.25
C LEU A 261 1.07 -14.17 -52.78
N ARG A 262 2.05 -13.60 -53.50
CA ARG A 262 2.08 -13.64 -54.97
C ARG A 262 2.44 -15.02 -55.52
N ALA A 263 3.38 -15.72 -54.89
CA ALA A 263 3.83 -17.05 -55.32
C ALA A 263 2.79 -18.14 -54.99
N ALA A 264 2.10 -18.02 -53.85
CA ALA A 264 1.06 -18.94 -53.43
C ALA A 264 -0.22 -18.85 -54.30
N VAL A 265 -0.53 -17.67 -54.85
CA VAL A 265 -1.70 -17.48 -55.72
C VAL A 265 -1.53 -18.19 -57.08
N ASP A 266 -0.31 -18.21 -57.63
CA ASP A 266 -0.03 -18.93 -58.89
C ASP A 266 -0.03 -20.46 -58.71
N GLN A 267 0.48 -20.96 -57.59
CA GLN A 267 0.39 -22.39 -57.26
C GLN A 267 -1.07 -22.84 -57.02
N MET A 268 -1.89 -21.99 -56.40
CA MET A 268 -3.31 -22.30 -56.18
C MET A 268 -4.12 -22.35 -57.48
N ARG A 269 -3.79 -21.53 -58.49
CA ARG A 269 -4.44 -21.61 -59.82
C ARG A 269 -4.15 -22.96 -60.51
N GLN A 270 -2.92 -23.46 -60.40
CA GLN A 270 -2.54 -24.74 -60.99
C GLN A 270 -3.18 -25.94 -60.27
N LEU A 271 -3.26 -25.90 -58.94
CA LEU A 271 -3.92 -26.94 -58.12
C LEU A 271 -5.44 -27.00 -58.31
N LYS A 272 -6.09 -25.86 -58.56
CA LYS A 272 -7.53 -25.80 -58.84
C LYS A 272 -7.88 -26.47 -60.17
N ALA A 273 -7.04 -26.29 -61.20
CA ALA A 273 -7.19 -26.94 -62.50
C ALA A 273 -7.00 -28.48 -62.44
N TYR A 274 -6.31 -28.99 -61.41
CA TYR A 274 -6.14 -30.42 -61.16
C TYR A 274 -7.31 -31.03 -60.38
N LYS A 275 -7.89 -30.29 -59.41
CA LYS A 275 -8.90 -30.79 -58.46
C LYS A 275 -10.31 -30.91 -59.04
N ASP A 276 -10.65 -30.16 -60.09
CA ASP A 276 -11.94 -30.31 -60.79
C ASP A 276 -12.09 -31.66 -61.53
N ARG A 277 -11.02 -32.48 -61.59
CA ARG A 277 -11.07 -33.84 -62.16
C ARG A 277 -11.39 -34.97 -61.17
N GLY A 278 -11.50 -34.70 -59.86
CA GLY A 278 -11.64 -35.75 -58.82
C GLY A 278 -12.85 -35.57 -57.90
N ARG A 279 -13.87 -36.41 -58.07
CA ARG A 279 -15.15 -36.42 -57.34
C ARG A 279 -15.08 -36.78 -55.84
N GLN A 280 -16.10 -36.28 -55.13
CA GLN A 280 -16.92 -36.91 -54.06
C GLN A 280 -16.32 -37.20 -52.66
N ALA A 281 -16.74 -36.37 -51.69
CA ALA A 281 -17.19 -36.82 -50.36
C ALA A 281 -18.24 -35.82 -49.84
N ARG A 282 -19.50 -36.26 -49.71
CA ARG A 282 -20.57 -35.47 -49.07
C ARG A 282 -20.46 -35.63 -47.56
N PHE A 283 -19.86 -34.67 -46.88
CA PHE A 283 -20.27 -34.30 -45.52
C PHE A 283 -21.26 -33.13 -45.65
N SER A 284 -22.33 -33.12 -44.86
CA SER A 284 -23.31 -32.03 -44.82
C SER A 284 -22.60 -30.77 -44.34
N ILE A 285 -22.28 -29.85 -45.28
CA ILE A 285 -21.61 -28.58 -45.01
C ILE A 285 -22.35 -27.76 -43.94
N HIS A 286 -23.65 -27.98 -43.79
CA HIS A 286 -24.51 -27.24 -42.88
C HIS A 286 -24.26 -27.60 -41.40
N ASP A 287 -24.07 -28.88 -41.06
CA ASP A 287 -23.89 -29.31 -39.66
C ASP A 287 -22.54 -28.84 -39.10
N THR A 288 -21.48 -28.93 -39.91
CA THR A 288 -20.15 -28.41 -39.53
C THR A 288 -20.13 -26.88 -39.42
N ALA A 289 -20.88 -26.18 -40.27
CA ALA A 289 -21.01 -24.72 -40.18
C ALA A 289 -21.75 -24.29 -38.90
N LEU A 290 -22.78 -25.05 -38.48
CA LEU A 290 -23.54 -24.76 -37.28
C LEU A 290 -22.69 -24.93 -36.01
N GLU A 291 -21.89 -26.01 -35.93
CA GLU A 291 -20.95 -26.24 -34.84
C GLU A 291 -19.88 -25.15 -34.75
N VAL A 292 -19.30 -24.72 -35.88
CA VAL A 292 -18.32 -23.61 -35.91
C VAL A 292 -18.94 -22.31 -35.42
N VAL A 293 -20.19 -22.02 -35.80
CA VAL A 293 -20.92 -20.83 -35.33
C VAL A 293 -21.22 -20.91 -33.83
N GLN A 294 -21.55 -22.09 -33.30
CA GLN A 294 -21.77 -22.29 -31.86
C GLN A 294 -20.48 -22.07 -31.06
N VAL A 295 -19.36 -22.68 -31.50
CA VAL A 295 -18.05 -22.50 -30.86
C VAL A 295 -17.60 -21.05 -30.91
N GLN A 296 -17.79 -20.35 -32.04
CA GLN A 296 -17.47 -18.92 -32.14
C GLN A 296 -18.30 -18.06 -31.19
N ARG A 297 -19.58 -18.39 -30.97
CA ARG A 297 -20.44 -17.70 -30.00
C ARG A 297 -20.01 -17.97 -28.56
N GLU A 298 -19.52 -19.16 -28.26
CA GLU A 298 -18.99 -19.49 -26.92
C GLU A 298 -17.66 -18.77 -26.65
N VAL A 299 -16.73 -18.79 -27.60
CA VAL A 299 -15.46 -18.05 -27.50
C VAL A 299 -15.70 -16.55 -27.32
N ARG A 300 -16.62 -15.96 -28.10
CA ARG A 300 -16.99 -14.54 -27.94
C ARG A 300 -17.55 -14.24 -26.54
N ARG A 301 -18.40 -15.12 -26.00
CA ARG A 301 -18.93 -14.96 -24.63
C ARG A 301 -17.83 -15.05 -23.57
N GLU A 302 -16.88 -15.98 -23.72
CA GLU A 302 -15.73 -16.08 -22.81
C GLU A 302 -14.83 -14.84 -22.87
N GLU A 303 -14.58 -14.32 -24.09
CA GLU A 303 -13.79 -13.09 -24.30
C GLU A 303 -14.47 -11.88 -23.64
N GLU A 304 -15.79 -11.70 -23.80
CA GLU A 304 -16.56 -10.62 -23.17
C GLU A 304 -16.52 -10.70 -21.62
N ILE A 305 -16.62 -11.91 -21.06
CA ILE A 305 -16.53 -12.11 -19.59
C ILE A 305 -15.13 -11.76 -19.10
N LEU A 306 -14.10 -12.21 -19.82
CA LEU A 306 -12.70 -11.92 -19.47
C LEU A 306 -12.40 -10.42 -19.55
N GLU A 307 -12.87 -9.73 -20.59
CA GLU A 307 -12.71 -8.29 -20.75
C GLU A 307 -13.36 -7.51 -19.61
N LYS A 308 -14.60 -7.88 -19.24
CA LYS A 308 -15.29 -7.28 -18.08
C LYS A 308 -14.51 -7.49 -16.78
N GLN A 309 -13.93 -8.66 -16.56
CA GLN A 309 -13.11 -8.91 -15.37
C GLN A 309 -11.82 -8.09 -15.37
N ILE A 310 -11.16 -7.94 -16.54
CA ILE A 310 -9.96 -7.11 -16.68
C ILE A 310 -10.28 -5.65 -16.38
N LYS A 311 -11.34 -5.09 -17.00
CA LYS A 311 -11.82 -3.72 -16.75
C LYS A 311 -12.14 -3.50 -15.27
N GLN A 312 -12.83 -4.44 -14.62
CA GLN A 312 -13.15 -4.33 -13.19
C GLN A 312 -11.90 -4.32 -12.30
N ARG A 313 -10.89 -5.15 -12.61
CA ARG A 313 -9.61 -5.15 -11.87
C ARG A 313 -8.83 -3.88 -12.07
N GLN A 314 -8.78 -3.35 -13.31
CA GLN A 314 -8.15 -2.07 -13.62
C GLN A 314 -8.82 -0.94 -12.84
N LYS A 315 -10.17 -0.87 -12.83
CA LYS A 315 -10.91 0.13 -12.05
C LYS A 315 -10.58 0.06 -10.56
N LEU A 316 -10.57 -1.13 -9.97
CA LEU A 316 -10.19 -1.31 -8.56
C LEU A 316 -8.75 -0.88 -8.26
N LYS A 317 -7.83 -1.13 -9.19
CA LYS A 317 -6.43 -0.69 -9.08
C LYS A 317 -6.33 0.83 -9.14
N LEU A 318 -7.03 1.46 -10.07
CA LEU A 318 -7.08 2.92 -10.23
C LEU A 318 -7.57 3.62 -8.96
N HIS A 319 -8.63 3.10 -8.34
CA HIS A 319 -9.12 3.61 -7.06
C HIS A 319 -8.08 3.45 -5.94
N GLY A 320 -7.39 2.30 -5.89
CA GLY A 320 -6.32 2.07 -4.91
C GLY A 320 -5.15 3.05 -5.08
N ASP A 321 -4.72 3.25 -6.32
CA ASP A 321 -3.65 4.20 -6.66
C ASP A 321 -4.08 5.65 -6.34
N LEU A 322 -5.33 6.03 -6.63
CA LEU A 322 -5.90 7.33 -6.28
C LEU A 322 -5.85 7.59 -4.78
N TYR A 323 -6.41 6.68 -3.96
CA TYR A 323 -6.42 6.85 -2.50
C TYR A 323 -4.99 6.82 -1.91
N SER A 324 -4.08 6.05 -2.51
CA SER A 324 -2.67 6.05 -2.10
C SER A 324 -1.99 7.39 -2.37
N ILE A 325 -2.18 7.97 -3.56
CA ILE A 325 -1.63 9.29 -3.91
C ILE A 325 -2.21 10.37 -3.00
N LEU A 326 -3.53 10.35 -2.79
CA LEU A 326 -4.21 11.32 -1.92
C LEU A 326 -3.71 11.24 -0.48
N THR A 327 -3.48 10.03 0.02
CA THR A 327 -2.95 9.80 1.37
C THR A 327 -1.54 10.40 1.51
N LEU A 328 -0.64 10.13 0.57
CA LEU A 328 0.73 10.70 0.60
C LEU A 328 0.69 12.23 0.56
N MET A 329 -0.13 12.80 -0.33
CA MET A 329 -0.26 14.23 -0.52
C MET A 329 -0.79 14.95 0.74
N LEU A 330 -1.85 14.41 1.36
CA LEU A 330 -2.55 15.04 2.48
C LEU A 330 -1.94 14.72 3.84
N MET A 331 -1.34 13.53 4.01
CA MET A 331 -0.83 13.08 5.31
C MET A 331 0.68 13.25 5.45
N GLN A 332 1.45 13.32 4.36
CA GLN A 332 2.92 13.38 4.42
C GLN A 332 3.47 14.66 3.75
N ASP A 333 3.52 14.71 2.42
CA ASP A 333 4.31 15.72 1.70
C ASP A 333 3.74 17.13 1.82
N GLY A 334 2.40 17.28 1.76
CA GLY A 334 1.73 18.57 1.94
C GLY A 334 2.00 19.19 3.31
N PRO A 335 1.65 18.51 4.42
CA PRO A 335 1.94 18.99 5.77
C PRO A 335 3.43 19.30 6.01
N PHE A 336 4.34 18.48 5.48
CA PHE A 336 5.78 18.71 5.65
C PHE A 336 6.24 19.97 4.94
N LEU A 337 5.76 20.20 3.71
CA LEU A 337 6.07 21.40 2.96
C LEU A 337 5.54 22.65 3.70
N ILE A 338 4.31 22.60 4.23
CA ILE A 338 3.73 23.72 4.98
C ILE A 338 4.57 24.06 6.21
N VAL A 339 4.91 23.07 7.05
CA VAL A 339 5.74 23.30 8.24
C VAL A 339 7.10 23.88 7.86
N ARG A 340 7.75 23.32 6.83
CA ARG A 340 9.06 23.79 6.37
C ARG A 340 9.03 25.21 5.80
N LEU A 341 8.02 25.55 5.01
CA LEU A 341 7.84 26.91 4.50
C LEU A 341 7.60 27.91 5.63
N VAL A 342 6.81 27.55 6.65
CA VAL A 342 6.62 28.40 7.83
C VAL A 342 7.94 28.59 8.58
N LEU A 343 8.73 27.52 8.76
CA LEU A 343 10.05 27.61 9.39
C LEU A 343 11.01 28.54 8.63
N ILE A 344 11.08 28.42 7.31
CA ILE A 344 11.97 29.25 6.49
C ILE A 344 11.49 30.71 6.45
N ILE A 345 10.21 30.94 6.17
CA ILE A 345 9.68 32.29 5.93
C ILE A 345 9.46 33.05 7.23
N ALA A 346 8.82 32.44 8.23
CA ALA A 346 8.41 33.13 9.46
C ALA A 346 9.49 33.12 10.55
N TYR A 347 10.33 32.09 10.57
CA TYR A 347 11.38 31.92 11.58
C TYR A 347 12.80 32.08 11.03
N HIS A 348 12.94 32.47 9.75
CA HIS A 348 14.22 32.76 9.09
C HIS A 348 15.27 31.65 9.25
N VAL A 349 14.81 30.40 9.12
CA VAL A 349 15.67 29.22 9.18
C VAL A 349 16.39 29.07 7.84
N ASP A 350 17.59 29.65 7.75
CA ASP A 350 18.35 29.77 6.49
C ASP A 350 19.37 28.63 6.25
N ALA A 351 19.37 27.59 7.10
CA ALA A 351 20.32 26.49 6.94
C ALA A 351 20.08 25.75 5.61
N LEU A 352 21.16 25.53 4.85
CA LEU A 352 21.12 24.92 3.51
C LEU A 352 20.38 23.58 3.49
N LEU A 353 20.51 22.79 4.57
CA LEU A 353 19.83 21.51 4.69
C LEU A 353 18.29 21.69 4.66
N HIS A 354 17.75 22.67 5.38
CA HIS A 354 16.31 22.92 5.43
C HIS A 354 15.75 23.42 4.11
N ILE A 355 16.52 24.24 3.38
CA ILE A 355 16.16 24.69 2.03
C ILE A 355 16.14 23.49 1.07
N PHE A 356 17.18 22.65 1.09
CA PHE A 356 17.26 21.44 0.26
C PHE A 356 16.08 20.49 0.50
N PHE A 357 15.80 20.22 1.77
CA PHE A 357 14.70 19.40 2.24
C PHE A 357 13.31 19.95 1.89
N THR A 358 13.15 21.27 1.88
CA THR A 358 11.94 21.92 1.39
C THR A 358 11.80 21.72 -0.12
N GLY A 359 12.90 21.86 -0.88
CA GLY A 359 12.95 21.57 -2.31
C GLY A 359 12.58 20.12 -2.64
N LYS A 360 13.12 19.14 -1.88
CA LYS A 360 12.76 17.72 -1.99
C LYS A 360 11.24 17.52 -1.86
N ASN A 361 10.64 18.07 -0.79
CA ASN A 361 9.22 17.91 -0.54
C ASN A 361 8.35 18.62 -1.58
N ALA A 362 8.76 19.79 -2.06
CA ALA A 362 8.08 20.49 -3.14
C ALA A 362 8.10 19.68 -4.45
N MET A 363 9.25 19.08 -4.78
CA MET A 363 9.39 18.20 -5.95
C MET A 363 8.55 16.94 -5.81
N ALA A 364 8.58 16.28 -4.65
CA ALA A 364 7.75 15.11 -4.37
C ALA A 364 6.26 15.43 -4.51
N LEU A 365 5.81 16.55 -3.92
CA LEU A 365 4.42 17.01 -4.02
C LEU A 365 4.03 17.33 -5.47
N ALA A 366 4.88 18.01 -6.23
CA ALA A 366 4.63 18.29 -7.65
C ALA A 366 4.49 17.00 -8.48
N LEU A 367 5.32 15.99 -8.22
CA LEU A 367 5.22 14.68 -8.88
C LEU A 367 3.93 13.94 -8.50
N LEU A 368 3.51 14.00 -7.23
CA LEU A 368 2.23 13.41 -6.80
C LEU A 368 1.03 14.13 -7.43
N ILE A 369 1.08 15.46 -7.55
CA ILE A 369 0.04 16.25 -8.25
C ILE A 369 0.00 15.86 -9.73
N TYR A 370 1.14 15.80 -10.40
CA TYR A 370 1.21 15.37 -11.79
C TYR A 370 0.62 13.98 -11.99
N ARG A 371 0.98 13.03 -11.13
CA ARG A 371 0.45 11.66 -11.16
C ARG A 371 -1.06 11.63 -10.90
N LEU A 372 -1.56 12.47 -9.99
CA LEU A 372 -2.99 12.61 -9.71
C LEU A 372 -3.74 13.12 -10.95
N VAL A 373 -3.21 14.15 -11.63
CA VAL A 373 -3.82 14.71 -12.84
C VAL A 373 -3.91 13.67 -13.94
N ILE A 374 -2.83 12.92 -14.22
CA ILE A 374 -2.84 11.84 -15.21
C ILE A 374 -3.91 10.81 -14.87
N LEU A 375 -3.96 10.37 -13.61
CA LEU A 375 -4.89 9.34 -13.18
C LEU A 375 -6.35 9.79 -13.29
N VAL A 376 -6.63 11.06 -13.02
CA VAL A 376 -7.97 11.64 -13.21
C VAL A 376 -8.32 11.72 -14.71
N MET A 377 -7.38 12.11 -15.57
CA MET A 377 -7.59 12.13 -17.02
C MET A 377 -7.88 10.73 -17.59
N GLU A 378 -7.08 9.73 -17.21
CA GLU A 378 -7.29 8.33 -17.61
C GLU A 378 -8.67 7.82 -17.13
N SER A 379 -9.08 8.19 -15.91
CA SER A 379 -10.41 7.81 -15.40
C SER A 379 -11.58 8.46 -16.17
N SER A 380 -11.41 9.69 -16.66
CA SER A 380 -12.45 10.36 -17.45
C SER A 380 -12.57 9.81 -18.86
N GLU A 381 -11.45 9.45 -19.49
CA GLU A 381 -11.45 8.84 -20.83
C GLU A 381 -12.17 7.48 -20.83
N ASP A 382 -11.93 6.65 -19.80
CA ASP A 382 -12.60 5.36 -19.61
C ASP A 382 -14.13 5.51 -19.42
N GLU A 383 -14.59 6.54 -18.69
CA GLU A 383 -16.02 6.79 -18.48
C GLU A 383 -16.71 7.24 -19.77
N GLU A 384 -16.07 8.08 -20.58
CA GLU A 384 -16.60 8.49 -21.89
C GLU A 384 -16.71 7.34 -22.89
N GLU A 385 -15.78 6.37 -22.89
CA GLU A 385 -15.88 5.18 -23.75
C GLU A 385 -17.07 4.28 -23.34
N ILE A 386 -17.28 4.08 -22.04
CA ILE A 386 -18.38 3.26 -21.53
C ILE A 386 -19.75 3.86 -21.88
N ASP A 387 -19.89 5.18 -21.75
CA ASP A 387 -21.14 5.87 -22.08
C ASP A 387 -21.45 5.73 -23.58
N LYS A 388 -20.46 5.90 -24.46
CA LYS A 388 -20.60 5.73 -25.92
C LYS A 388 -20.98 4.29 -26.30
N ASP A 389 -20.35 3.30 -25.69
CA ASP A 389 -20.69 1.88 -25.92
C ASP A 389 -22.12 1.55 -25.46
N SER A 390 -22.56 2.13 -24.34
CA SER A 390 -23.90 1.93 -23.81
C SER A 390 -24.97 2.55 -24.71
N GLU A 391 -24.73 3.75 -25.22
CA GLU A 391 -25.60 4.45 -26.16
C GLU A 391 -25.71 3.69 -27.49
N PHE A 392 -24.59 3.19 -28.02
CA PHE A 392 -24.57 2.36 -29.23
C PHE A 392 -25.36 1.05 -29.03
N TYR A 393 -25.25 0.42 -27.86
CA TYR A 393 -25.97 -0.81 -27.57
C TYR A 393 -27.48 -0.59 -27.45
N GLU A 394 -27.93 0.50 -26.81
CA GLU A 394 -29.35 0.87 -26.76
C GLU A 394 -29.92 1.16 -28.16
N LEU A 395 -29.17 1.90 -28.99
CA LEU A 395 -29.54 2.17 -30.38
C LEU A 395 -29.63 0.90 -31.24
N SER A 396 -28.85 -0.14 -30.94
CA SER A 396 -28.89 -1.41 -31.67
C SER A 396 -30.08 -2.32 -31.30
N LYS A 397 -30.75 -2.04 -30.18
CA LYS A 397 -31.92 -2.79 -29.69
C LYS A 397 -33.26 -2.16 -30.07
N ALA A 398 -33.27 -0.86 -30.38
CA ALA A 398 -34.40 -0.14 -30.96
C ALA A 398 -34.54 -0.45 -32.45
#